data_AF-A0A8B8AEA7-F1
#
_entry.id   AF-A0A8B8AEA7-F1
#
_cell.length_a   1.000
_cell.length_b   1.000
_cell.length_c   1.000
_cell.angle_alpha   90.00
_cell.angle_beta   90.00
_cell.angle_gamma   90.00
#
_symmetry.space_group_name_H-M   'P 1'
#
loop_
_entity.id
_entity.type
_entity.pdbx_description
1 polymer ?
#
loop_
_entity_poly.entity_id
_entity_poly.type
_entity_poly.pdbx_seq_one_letter_code
_entity_poly.pdbx_strand_id
1 'polypeptide(L)'
;MVSASEAWTTCCMFVPGVALHGYVFVSPHWINYNSKSECFKGVAYSSGCLDGDGEGLGSVAFGLETASFTLTVLATVFVICSVFWIDDANGTSGVAMCCMGLIYPFAGMIGLAGWMAVFVEFRTYEKGWAFYVNFITSIYFMLFCCCCSPCMINKEEKTIRRKDEGQRETQYDSV
;
A
#
# COMPACT_ATOMS: atom_id res chain seq x y z
N MET A 1 23.22 10.18 4.86
CA MET A 1 22.94 8.94 5.60
C MET A 1 21.62 9.11 6.33
N VAL A 2 20.57 8.43 5.87
CA VAL A 2 19.32 8.25 6.62
C VAL A 2 19.68 7.64 7.97
N SER A 3 19.15 8.18 9.07
CA SER A 3 19.43 7.60 10.39
C SER A 3 18.91 6.17 10.43
N ALA A 4 19.64 5.23 11.06
CA ALA A 4 19.18 3.85 11.17
C ALA A 4 17.73 3.79 11.68
N SER A 5 17.36 4.67 12.63
CA SER A 5 16.00 4.80 13.15
C SER A 5 14.93 5.11 12.10
N GLU A 6 15.22 5.92 11.08
CA GLU A 6 14.27 6.23 10.01
C GLU A 6 14.08 5.03 9.07
N ALA A 7 15.16 4.31 8.75
CA ALA A 7 15.11 3.09 7.95
C ALA A 7 14.29 1.98 8.63
N TRP A 8 14.49 1.78 9.95
CA TRP A 8 13.72 0.83 10.76
C TRP A 8 12.24 1.21 10.82
N THR A 9 11.93 2.49 11.01
CA THR A 9 10.54 2.98 11.09
C THR A 9 9.81 2.74 9.77
N THR A 10 10.45 3.05 8.64
CA THR A 10 9.91 2.78 7.30
C THR A 10 9.64 1.29 7.11
N CYS A 11 10.60 0.41 7.41
CA CYS A 11 10.41 -1.04 7.28
C CYS A 11 9.27 -1.56 8.16
N CYS A 12 9.17 -1.09 9.41
CA CYS A 12 8.14 -1.50 10.36
C CYS A 12 6.73 -1.05 9.97
N MET A 13 6.57 0.01 9.17
CA MET A 13 5.26 0.44 8.68
C MET A 13 4.82 -0.36 7.45
N PHE A 14 5.69 -0.56 6.47
CA PHE A 14 5.27 -1.14 5.18
C PHE A 14 5.25 -2.67 5.16
N VAL A 15 6.28 -3.31 5.73
CA VAL A 15 6.45 -4.77 5.62
C VAL A 15 5.29 -5.53 6.25
N PRO A 16 4.76 -5.18 7.44
CA PRO A 16 3.62 -5.88 8.01
C PRO A 16 2.36 -5.77 7.15
N GLY A 17 2.10 -4.61 6.55
CA GLY A 17 0.95 -4.40 5.68
C GLY A 17 1.00 -5.28 4.43
N VAL A 18 2.18 -5.37 3.79
CA VAL A 18 2.38 -6.22 2.61
C VAL A 18 2.28 -7.70 2.96
N ALA A 19 2.87 -8.11 4.08
CA ALA A 19 2.78 -9.49 4.55
C ALA A 19 1.32 -9.89 4.84
N LEU A 20 0.56 -8.99 5.48
CA LEU A 20 -0.85 -9.21 5.78
C LEU A 20 -1.70 -9.28 4.51
N HIS A 21 -1.46 -8.38 3.56
CA HIS A 21 -2.14 -8.37 2.26
C HIS A 21 -1.84 -9.66 1.47
N GLY A 22 -0.59 -10.14 1.48
CA GLY A 22 -0.22 -11.42 0.88
C GLY A 22 -0.89 -12.61 1.56
N TYR A 23 -0.95 -12.63 2.90
CA TYR A 23 -1.61 -13.69 3.66
C TYR A 23 -3.12 -13.78 3.37
N VAL A 24 -3.76 -12.62 3.21
CA VAL A 24 -5.17 -12.52 2.82
C VAL A 24 -5.39 -12.97 1.38
N PHE A 25 -4.53 -12.55 0.46
CA PHE A 25 -4.59 -12.92 -0.95
C PHE A 25 -4.58 -14.44 -1.15
N VAL A 26 -3.73 -15.15 -0.40
CA VAL A 26 -3.63 -16.62 -0.43
C VAL A 26 -4.55 -17.32 0.58
N SER A 27 -5.41 -16.59 1.29
CA SER A 27 -6.30 -17.23 2.25
C SER A 27 -7.50 -17.87 1.55
N PRO A 28 -7.90 -19.10 1.92
CA PRO A 28 -9.14 -19.72 1.45
C PRO A 28 -10.34 -19.38 2.35
N HIS A 29 -10.24 -18.33 3.17
CA HIS A 29 -11.28 -17.96 4.15
C HIS A 29 -11.87 -16.57 3.87
N TRP A 30 -12.22 -16.33 2.60
CA TRP A 30 -12.90 -15.09 2.20
C TRP A 30 -14.41 -15.15 2.46
N ILE A 31 -15.01 -16.32 2.22
CA ILE A 31 -16.45 -16.55 2.38
C ILE A 31 -16.64 -17.82 3.23
N ASN A 32 -17.50 -17.73 4.25
CA ASN A 32 -17.91 -18.85 5.08
C ASN A 32 -19.11 -19.53 4.41
N TYR A 33 -18.92 -20.74 3.87
CA TYR A 33 -20.01 -21.53 3.28
C TYR A 33 -20.66 -22.45 4.32
N ASN A 34 -21.98 -22.33 4.48
CA ASN A 34 -22.78 -23.33 5.19
C ASN A 34 -23.18 -24.46 4.24
N SER A 35 -22.26 -25.40 4.03
CA SER A 35 -22.45 -26.71 3.38
C SER A 35 -22.90 -26.72 1.90
N LYS A 36 -22.08 -27.38 1.06
CA LYS A 36 -22.34 -27.94 -0.29
C LYS A 36 -22.16 -27.10 -1.57
N SER A 37 -21.77 -25.81 -1.54
CA SER A 37 -21.36 -25.09 -2.77
C SER A 37 -19.92 -24.58 -2.69
N GLU A 38 -18.97 -25.45 -3.04
CA GLU A 38 -17.51 -25.25 -2.87
C GLU A 38 -16.84 -24.40 -3.95
N CYS A 39 -17.40 -23.25 -4.28
CA CYS A 39 -17.07 -22.63 -5.54
C CYS A 39 -15.96 -21.56 -5.44
N PHE A 40 -16.09 -20.61 -4.49
CA PHE A 40 -15.10 -19.57 -4.27
C PHE A 40 -14.45 -19.70 -2.89
N LYS A 41 -13.32 -20.41 -2.81
CA LYS A 41 -12.59 -20.55 -1.53
C LYS A 41 -11.81 -19.28 -1.19
N GLY A 42 -11.29 -18.57 -2.18
CA GLY A 42 -10.63 -17.30 -1.99
C GLY A 42 -10.12 -16.77 -3.31
N VAL A 43 -9.55 -15.57 -3.27
CA VAL A 43 -9.09 -14.87 -4.48
C VAL A 43 -8.09 -15.73 -5.27
N ALA A 44 -7.04 -16.24 -4.63
CA ALA A 44 -6.06 -17.13 -5.28
C ALA A 44 -6.49 -18.60 -5.43
N TYR A 45 -7.60 -19.01 -4.81
CA TYR A 45 -8.06 -20.42 -4.75
C TYR A 45 -9.43 -20.63 -5.41
N SER A 46 -9.86 -19.68 -6.24
CA SER A 46 -11.07 -19.81 -7.05
C SER A 46 -10.79 -20.83 -8.16
N SER A 47 -11.19 -22.09 -7.95
CA SER A 47 -11.07 -23.15 -8.96
C SER A 47 -12.42 -23.79 -9.18
N GLY A 48 -12.90 -23.76 -10.44
CA GLY A 48 -13.90 -24.69 -10.93
C GLY A 48 -15.38 -24.31 -10.82
N CYS A 49 -15.74 -23.05 -10.59
CA CYS A 49 -17.13 -22.63 -10.81
C CYS A 49 -17.44 -22.54 -12.29
N LEU A 50 -18.49 -23.23 -12.72
CA LEU A 50 -19.16 -22.87 -13.95
C LEU A 50 -19.75 -21.47 -13.76
N ASP A 51 -19.44 -20.58 -14.71
CA ASP A 51 -20.07 -19.27 -14.90
C ASP A 51 -21.58 -19.46 -15.12
N GLY A 52 -22.30 -19.79 -14.05
CA GLY A 52 -23.76 -19.88 -14.04
C GLY A 52 -24.31 -18.51 -13.71
N ASP A 53 -24.58 -17.72 -14.74
CA ASP A 53 -25.28 -16.43 -14.75
C ASP A 53 -24.50 -15.16 -14.32
N GLY A 54 -23.18 -15.25 -14.10
CA GLY A 54 -22.33 -14.11 -13.71
C GLY A 54 -20.94 -14.16 -14.33
N GLU A 55 -20.83 -13.85 -15.61
CA GLU A 55 -19.59 -13.89 -16.40
C GLU A 55 -18.44 -13.12 -15.71
N GLY A 56 -17.41 -13.83 -15.24
CA GLY A 56 -16.08 -13.27 -15.01
C GLY A 56 -15.84 -12.42 -13.76
N LEU A 57 -16.82 -12.15 -12.89
CA LEU A 57 -16.59 -11.29 -11.69
C LEU A 57 -15.54 -11.85 -10.73
N GLY A 58 -15.47 -13.17 -10.55
CA GLY A 58 -14.41 -13.81 -9.75
C GLY A 58 -13.01 -13.60 -10.35
N SER A 59 -12.91 -13.59 -11.69
CA SER A 59 -11.65 -13.30 -12.40
C SER A 59 -11.26 -11.81 -12.32
N VAL A 60 -12.24 -10.91 -12.30
CA VAL A 60 -12.04 -9.47 -12.11
C VAL A 60 -11.55 -9.18 -10.69
N ALA A 61 -12.18 -9.78 -9.67
CA ALA A 61 -11.70 -9.69 -8.30
C ALA A 61 -10.27 -10.22 -8.18
N PHE A 62 -9.97 -11.38 -8.78
CA PHE A 62 -8.60 -11.91 -8.83
C PHE A 62 -7.62 -10.95 -9.51
N GLY A 63 -7.96 -10.41 -10.67
CA GLY A 63 -7.12 -9.47 -11.40
C GLY A 63 -6.83 -8.19 -10.60
N LEU A 64 -7.87 -7.61 -9.98
CA LEU A 64 -7.75 -6.39 -9.17
C LEU A 64 -6.89 -6.63 -7.92
N GLU A 65 -7.17 -7.69 -7.16
CA GLU A 65 -6.38 -8.01 -5.97
C GLU A 65 -4.93 -8.38 -6.31
N THR A 66 -4.70 -9.09 -7.43
CA THR A 66 -3.34 -9.40 -7.90
C THR A 66 -2.60 -8.13 -8.30
N ALA A 67 -3.25 -7.21 -9.01
CA ALA A 67 -2.67 -5.92 -9.38
C ALA A 67 -2.35 -5.08 -8.14
N SER A 68 -3.29 -5.01 -7.20
CA SER A 68 -3.13 -4.36 -5.91
C SER A 68 -1.92 -4.91 -5.14
N PHE A 69 -1.85 -6.23 -4.98
CA PHE A 69 -0.74 -6.89 -4.29
C PHE A 69 0.61 -6.63 -5.00
N THR A 70 0.65 -6.76 -6.32
CA THR A 70 1.86 -6.54 -7.12
C THR A 70 2.38 -5.11 -6.98
N LEU A 71 1.49 -4.11 -7.08
CA LEU A 71 1.85 -2.70 -6.89
C LEU A 71 2.38 -2.44 -5.48
N THR A 72 1.73 -3.03 -4.47
CA THR A 72 2.16 -2.89 -3.07
C THR A 72 3.56 -3.46 -2.88
N VAL A 73 3.83 -4.67 -3.38
CA VAL A 73 5.14 -5.32 -3.29
C VAL A 73 6.21 -4.51 -4.01
N LEU A 74 5.94 -4.06 -5.25
CA LEU A 74 6.88 -3.23 -6.02
C LEU A 74 7.20 -1.92 -5.30
N ALA A 75 6.20 -1.24 -4.75
CA ALA A 75 6.38 -0.03 -3.98
C ALA A 75 7.22 -0.28 -2.72
N THR A 76 6.97 -1.37 -2.00
CA THR A 76 7.75 -1.74 -0.80
C THR A 76 9.21 -2.06 -1.13
N VAL A 77 9.45 -2.88 -2.15
CA VAL A 77 10.82 -3.21 -2.59
C VAL A 77 11.55 -1.94 -2.98
N PHE A 78 10.91 -1.06 -3.75
CA PHE A 78 11.53 0.19 -4.15
C PHE A 78 11.86 1.10 -2.96
N VAL A 79 10.95 1.24 -1.99
CA VAL A 79 11.18 2.03 -0.78
C VAL A 79 12.36 1.46 0.02
N ILE A 80 12.41 0.15 0.21
CA ILE A 80 13.54 -0.53 0.88
C ILE A 80 14.84 -0.27 0.14
N CYS A 81 14.88 -0.51 -1.18
CA CYS A 81 16.06 -0.23 -1.99
C CYS A 81 16.48 1.24 -1.91
N SER A 82 15.53 2.17 -1.94
CA SER A 82 15.81 3.60 -1.84
C SER A 82 16.47 3.97 -0.51
N VAL A 83 16.00 3.38 0.59
CA VAL A 83 16.56 3.61 1.93
C VAL A 83 17.98 3.05 2.06
N PHE A 84 18.26 1.89 1.49
CA PHE A 84 19.56 1.22 1.65
C PHE A 84 20.60 1.58 0.59
N TRP A 85 20.19 1.95 -0.63
CA TRP A 85 21.09 2.11 -1.78
C TRP A 85 21.23 3.55 -2.27
N ILE A 86 20.29 4.45 -1.99
CA ILE A 86 20.42 5.85 -2.44
C ILE A 86 21.23 6.61 -1.40
N ASP A 87 22.47 6.93 -1.77
CA ASP A 87 23.33 7.76 -0.95
C ASP A 87 22.77 9.19 -0.92
N ASP A 88 22.47 9.67 0.28
CA ASP A 88 21.62 10.83 0.54
C ASP A 88 22.30 12.18 0.26
N ALA A 89 23.36 12.19 -0.55
CA ALA A 89 24.22 13.34 -0.79
C ALA A 89 23.47 14.51 -1.47
N ASN A 90 22.41 14.22 -2.24
CA ASN A 90 21.68 15.23 -3.03
C ASN A 90 20.18 15.33 -2.69
N GLY A 91 19.70 14.73 -1.60
CA GLY A 91 18.27 14.75 -1.23
C GLY A 91 17.33 14.00 -2.20
N THR A 92 17.89 13.21 -3.12
CA THR A 92 17.19 12.38 -4.10
C THR A 92 16.38 11.25 -3.48
N SER A 93 16.76 10.77 -2.28
CA SER A 93 16.05 9.70 -1.57
C SER A 93 14.63 10.11 -1.14
N GLY A 94 14.46 11.39 -0.72
CA GLY A 94 13.17 11.92 -0.26
C GLY A 94 12.17 12.09 -1.40
N VAL A 95 12.63 12.54 -2.57
CA VAL A 95 11.78 12.67 -3.77
C VAL A 95 11.39 11.29 -4.31
N ALA A 96 12.34 10.34 -4.35
CA ALA A 96 12.06 8.97 -4.78
C ALA A 96 11.06 8.25 -3.84
N MET A 97 11.22 8.41 -2.52
CA MET A 97 10.24 7.90 -1.54
C MET A 97 8.87 8.56 -1.70
N CYS A 98 8.81 9.86 -2.01
CA CYS A 98 7.54 10.57 -2.17
C CYS A 98 6.79 10.15 -3.45
N CYS A 99 7.50 10.04 -4.58
CA CYS A 99 6.89 9.64 -5.85
C CYS A 99 6.37 8.19 -5.82
N MET A 100 7.10 7.27 -5.18
CA MET A 100 6.66 5.89 -5.06
C MET A 100 5.71 5.66 -3.87
N GLY A 101 5.70 6.56 -2.88
CA GLY A 101 4.68 6.61 -1.84
C GLY A 101 3.28 6.82 -2.39
N LEU A 102 3.14 7.49 -3.55
CA LEU A 102 1.87 7.64 -4.26
C LEU A 102 1.34 6.33 -4.85
N ILE A 103 2.18 5.30 -5.03
CA ILE A 103 1.72 4.00 -5.55
C ILE A 103 0.85 3.27 -4.52
N TYR A 104 1.12 3.44 -3.22
CA TYR A 104 0.33 2.80 -2.16
C TYR A 104 -1.16 3.18 -2.18
N PRO A 105 -1.56 4.46 -2.27
CA PRO A 105 -2.99 4.77 -2.37
C PRO A 105 -3.62 4.25 -3.66
N PHE A 106 -2.91 4.23 -4.79
CA PHE A 106 -3.41 3.58 -6.00
C PHE A 106 -3.61 2.08 -5.80
N ALA A 107 -2.65 1.39 -5.18
CA ALA A 107 -2.77 -0.02 -4.83
C ALA A 107 -3.97 -0.24 -3.89
N GLY A 108 -4.12 0.57 -2.85
CA GLY A 108 -5.25 0.51 -1.92
C GLY A 108 -6.61 0.71 -2.59
N MET A 109 -6.72 1.64 -3.55
CA MET A 109 -7.96 1.83 -4.33
C MET A 109 -8.27 0.61 -5.21
N ILE A 110 -7.26 0.02 -5.85
CA ILE A 110 -7.43 -1.17 -6.67
C ILE A 110 -7.83 -2.38 -5.80
N GLY A 111 -7.20 -2.55 -4.63
CA GLY A 111 -7.57 -3.58 -3.66
C GLY A 111 -8.99 -3.40 -3.13
N LEU A 112 -9.40 -2.16 -2.85
CA LEU A 112 -10.78 -1.88 -2.46
C LEU A 112 -11.78 -2.21 -3.59
N ALA A 113 -11.41 -1.96 -4.84
CA ALA A 113 -12.25 -2.33 -5.99
C ALA A 113 -12.38 -3.86 -6.13
N GLY A 114 -11.29 -4.60 -5.94
CA GLY A 114 -11.31 -6.07 -5.88
C GLY A 114 -12.20 -6.59 -4.76
N TRP A 115 -12.05 -6.02 -3.56
CA TRP A 115 -12.87 -6.33 -2.40
C TRP A 115 -14.36 -6.04 -2.64
N MET A 116 -14.68 -4.91 -3.26
CA MET A 116 -16.05 -4.54 -3.64
C MET A 116 -16.65 -5.52 -4.65
N ALA A 117 -15.87 -6.01 -5.62
CA ALA A 117 -16.33 -7.02 -6.57
C ALA A 117 -16.74 -8.31 -5.83
N VAL A 118 -15.95 -8.77 -4.86
CA VAL A 118 -16.29 -9.92 -4.00
C VAL A 118 -17.49 -9.63 -3.10
N PHE A 119 -17.64 -8.39 -2.61
CA PHE A 119 -18.77 -8.01 -1.78
C PHE A 119 -20.10 -8.09 -2.52
N VAL A 120 -20.16 -7.52 -3.74
CA VAL A 120 -21.36 -7.49 -4.58
C VAL A 120 -21.77 -8.90 -4.99
N GLU A 121 -20.82 -9.70 -5.44
CA GLU A 121 -21.06 -11.07 -5.91
C GLU A 121 -21.57 -11.97 -4.78
N PHE A 122 -20.89 -11.95 -3.62
CA PHE A 122 -21.21 -12.84 -2.51
C PHE A 122 -22.03 -12.17 -1.41
N ARG A 123 -22.87 -11.17 -1.73
CA ARG A 123 -23.57 -10.32 -0.75
C ARG A 123 -24.38 -11.11 0.28
N THR A 124 -24.98 -12.22 -0.14
CA THR A 124 -25.85 -13.07 0.68
C THR A 124 -25.09 -14.09 1.53
N TYR A 125 -23.79 -14.26 1.30
CA TYR A 125 -22.95 -15.22 2.01
C TYR A 125 -22.31 -14.60 3.24
N GLU A 126 -22.09 -15.44 4.26
CA GLU A 126 -21.32 -15.06 5.44
C GLU A 126 -19.86 -14.81 5.05
N LYS A 127 -19.27 -13.72 5.56
CA LYS A 127 -17.91 -13.32 5.21
C LYS A 127 -16.91 -13.97 6.15
N GLY A 128 -15.84 -14.50 5.60
CA GLY A 128 -14.71 -15.03 6.36
C GLY A 128 -13.75 -13.92 6.81
N TRP A 129 -12.79 -14.27 7.66
CA TRP A 129 -11.86 -13.30 8.25
C TRP A 129 -11.00 -12.60 7.18
N ALA A 130 -10.62 -13.29 6.09
CA ALA A 130 -9.76 -12.73 5.06
C ALA A 130 -10.42 -11.56 4.34
N PHE A 131 -11.74 -11.61 4.17
CA PHE A 131 -12.53 -10.53 3.58
C PHE A 131 -12.44 -9.23 4.40
N TYR A 132 -12.50 -9.32 5.73
CA TYR A 132 -12.40 -8.14 6.59
C TYR A 132 -10.97 -7.61 6.67
N VAL A 133 -9.99 -8.50 6.73
CA VAL A 133 -8.58 -8.09 6.78
C VAL A 133 -8.20 -7.40 5.46
N ASN A 134 -8.71 -7.85 4.31
CA ASN A 134 -8.43 -7.19 3.02
C ASN A 134 -8.93 -5.75 2.97
N PHE A 135 -10.12 -5.51 3.51
CA PHE A 135 -10.71 -4.17 3.61
C PHE A 135 -9.84 -3.25 4.47
N ILE A 136 -9.39 -3.75 5.64
CA ILE A 136 -8.53 -2.99 6.54
C ILE A 136 -7.18 -2.69 5.89
N THR A 137 -6.54 -3.67 5.23
CA THR A 137 -5.27 -3.44 4.52
C THR A 137 -5.41 -2.47 3.36
N SER A 138 -6.50 -2.55 2.61
CA SER A 138 -6.77 -1.60 1.50
C SER A 138 -6.94 -0.16 2.01
N ILE A 139 -7.67 0.02 3.12
CA ILE A 139 -7.79 1.33 3.79
C ILE A 139 -6.45 1.81 4.32
N TYR A 140 -5.67 0.92 4.94
CA TYR A 140 -4.34 1.25 5.46
C TYR A 140 -3.44 1.82 4.36
N PHE A 141 -3.43 1.22 3.17
CA PHE A 141 -2.66 1.73 2.04
C PHE A 141 -3.19 3.06 1.48
N MET A 142 -4.50 3.29 1.50
CA MET A 142 -5.09 4.57 1.10
C MET A 142 -4.74 5.72 2.06
N LEU A 143 -4.74 5.47 3.37
CA LEU A 143 -4.42 6.48 4.39
C LEU A 143 -2.98 7.00 4.30
N PHE A 144 -2.09 6.26 3.64
CA PHE A 144 -0.71 6.68 3.43
C PHE A 144 -0.59 8.01 2.65
N CYS A 145 -1.55 8.30 1.76
CA CYS A 145 -1.60 9.57 1.02
C CYS A 145 -1.71 10.80 1.94
N CYS A 146 -2.32 10.64 3.12
CA CYS A 146 -2.55 11.71 4.09
C CYS A 146 -1.29 12.04 4.92
N CYS A 147 -0.34 11.11 5.05
CA CYS A 147 0.85 11.29 5.90
C CYS A 147 2.07 11.85 5.15
N CYS A 148 2.24 11.53 3.86
CA CYS A 148 3.41 12.00 3.10
C CYS A 148 3.33 13.47 2.68
N SER A 149 2.14 13.93 2.30
CA SER A 149 1.89 15.28 1.77
C SER A 149 2.25 16.41 2.77
N PRO A 150 1.79 16.39 4.04
CA PRO A 150 2.12 17.45 5.01
C PRO A 150 3.55 17.36 5.55
N CYS A 151 4.19 16.19 5.56
CA CYS A 151 5.57 16.03 6.02
C CYS A 151 6.59 16.66 5.06
N MET A 152 6.33 16.63 3.75
CA MET A 152 7.19 17.25 2.74
C MET A 152 7.10 18.78 2.78
N ILE A 153 5.89 19.34 2.89
CA ILE A 153 5.66 20.79 3.03
C ILE A 153 6.42 21.33 4.25
N ASN A 154 6.35 20.62 5.39
CA ASN A 154 7.04 21.03 6.61
C ASN A 154 8.57 20.90 6.54
N LYS A 155 9.11 19.90 5.82
CA LYS A 155 10.57 19.78 5.61
C LYS A 155 11.08 20.85 4.65
N GLU A 156 10.35 21.14 3.59
CA GLU A 156 10.71 22.17 2.62
C GLU A 156 10.68 23.57 3.26
N GLU A 157 9.64 23.88 4.05
CA GLU A 157 9.53 25.15 4.78
C GLU A 157 10.67 25.34 5.79
N LYS A 158 11.05 24.30 6.53
CA LYS A 158 12.19 24.34 7.47
C LYS A 158 13.53 24.51 6.76
N THR A 159 13.67 23.95 5.56
CA THR A 159 14.91 24.05 4.77
C THR A 159 15.07 25.44 4.16
N ILE A 160 13.97 26.05 3.71
CA ILE A 160 13.94 27.44 3.25
C ILE A 160 14.29 28.41 4.38
N ARG A 161 13.65 28.27 5.56
CA ARG A 161 13.94 29.12 6.72
C ARG A 161 15.40 29.06 7.18
N ARG A 162 16.03 27.87 7.17
CA ARG A 162 17.45 27.73 7.51
C ARG A 162 18.39 28.40 6.51
N LYS A 163 18.06 28.40 5.21
CA LYS A 163 18.86 29.08 4.20
C LYS A 163 18.80 30.60 4.37
N ASP A 164 17.61 31.13 4.68
CA ASP A 164 17.41 32.56 4.91
C ASP A 164 18.13 33.06 6.17
N GLU A 165 18.16 32.26 7.24
CA GLU A 165 18.89 32.58 8.48
C GLU A 165 20.40 32.53 8.27
N GLY A 166 20.93 31.51 7.58
CA GLY A 166 22.37 31.42 7.29
C GLY A 166 22.88 32.54 6.38
N GLN A 167 22.08 33.00 5.41
CA GLN A 167 22.43 34.17 4.60
C GLN A 167 22.43 35.47 5.41
N ARG A 168 21.51 35.63 6.37
CA ARG A 168 21.50 36.79 7.26
C ARG A 168 22.74 36.85 8.14
N GLU A 169 23.20 35.73 8.70
CA GLU A 169 24.40 35.71 9.54
C GLU A 169 25.66 36.08 8.74
N THR A 170 25.83 35.56 7.51
CA THR A 170 26.99 35.89 6.66
C THR A 170 27.04 37.36 6.20
N GLN A 171 25.92 38.08 6.22
CA GLN A 171 25.87 39.49 5.81
C GLN A 171 26.32 40.45 6.93
N TYR A 172 26.23 40.05 8.20
CA TYR A 172 26.68 40.85 9.34
C TYR A 172 28.18 40.69 9.65
N ASP A 173 28.78 39.55 9.27
CA ASP A 173 30.23 39.32 9.45
C ASP A 173 31.10 39.96 8.35
N SER A 174 30.50 40.54 7.31
CA SER A 174 31.19 41.19 6.19
C SER A 174 31.37 42.71 6.31
N VAL A 175 31.20 43.29 7.51
CA VAL A 175 31.40 44.73 7.80
C VAL A 175 32.55 44.95 8.76
#